data_AF-A0A815T615-F1
#
_entry.id   AF-A0A815T615-F1
#
_cell.length_a   1.000
_cell.length_b   1.000
_cell.length_c   1.000
_cell.angle_alpha   90.00
_cell.angle_beta   90.00
_cell.angle_gamma   90.00
#
_symmetry.space_group_name_H-M   'P 1'
#
loop_
_entity.id
_entity.type
_entity.pdbx_description
1 polymer ?
#
loop_
_entity_poly.entity_id
_entity_poly.type
_entity_poly.pdbx_seq_one_letter_code
_entity_poly.pdbx_strand_id
1 'polypeptide(L)'
;FAAISAAGDRAAVVHYRAEPETAKFITKNEVYLLDAGSQYLDCTTDITRTHHFGTPKDLEKRAYTRVLQGVLDIANAVFPVGTYGRSLDHLARMHLYRDGMDFGHGTGHGIGHYLSVHEGPQRIASAYSQYEETLADGVFLSDEPGFYKPNDFGIRIENDMEVVLANKSTYDNKQYLRFNTITLIPYERSLIDETLLTDDHIAAINTYHQKVSEILEPLLKNDESALKALRTRTVAIKPVPPAESKTLMMRSSPIVIILMFVLTMMLHSRHILCRLTTSAARPHCFASTLVLAEQIDGGKIAPVTLNTLTAASQLKQDVDCVIFGAEKTNETAAQLQKYNNFNIKKIFIAENAAYKGLLSEAVTPVLLDLQKKNNYTHILGGSSTFSKGILPRLAALLDVQSISDITKVIDKDQYLRLIYAGNAILKLKSNDQVKVITVRGTAFEAAKEGGGSGQAQVEKLDASPTNDLSEFVSREVQQSERPELPAARIIFAGGRALKSKENFKLLYDLADLFPGQATVGASRAAVDAGYCANDLQIGQTGKIVAPDLYVAIGISGAIQHIAGMKDSKVIVAINKDGDAPIFAMADYGLTGDLFKILPELTEKLKQK
;
A
#
# COMPACT_ATOMS: atom_id res chain seq x y z
N PHE A 1 5.20 -5.05 6.56
CA PHE A 1 4.68 -4.09 7.58
C PHE A 1 5.28 -4.44 8.94
N ALA A 2 4.86 -3.82 10.05
CA ALA A 2 5.35 -4.17 11.39
C ALA A 2 4.28 -5.01 12.11
N ALA A 3 4.70 -6.08 12.77
CA ALA A 3 3.83 -6.98 13.53
C ALA A 3 3.16 -6.27 14.73
N ILE A 4 1.88 -6.54 14.97
CA ILE A 4 1.20 -6.15 16.22
C ILE A 4 1.52 -7.22 17.26
N SER A 5 2.37 -6.89 18.23
CA SER A 5 2.60 -7.71 19.42
C SER A 5 1.97 -7.01 20.62
N ALA A 6 0.87 -7.56 21.15
CA ALA A 6 0.00 -6.89 22.12
C ALA A 6 -0.45 -7.83 23.24
N ALA A 7 -0.46 -7.34 24.49
CA ALA A 7 -0.87 -8.10 25.67
C ALA A 7 -1.94 -7.35 26.47
N GLY A 8 -2.98 -8.07 26.92
CA GLY A 8 -4.09 -7.55 27.71
C GLY A 8 -4.78 -6.37 27.02
N ASP A 9 -4.89 -5.25 27.75
CA ASP A 9 -5.51 -4.00 27.30
C ASP A 9 -4.94 -3.45 25.98
N ARG A 10 -3.68 -3.78 25.64
CA ARG A 10 -3.08 -3.39 24.35
C ARG A 10 -3.66 -4.14 23.16
N ALA A 11 -4.10 -5.39 23.36
CA ALA A 11 -4.76 -6.16 22.30
C ALA A 11 -6.16 -5.62 21.96
N ALA A 12 -6.76 -4.81 22.83
CA ALA A 12 -8.01 -4.10 22.57
C ALA A 12 -7.86 -2.90 21.60
N VAL A 13 -6.63 -2.53 21.22
CA VAL A 13 -6.36 -1.42 20.31
C VAL A 13 -6.10 -1.97 18.90
N VAL A 14 -7.04 -1.73 17.98
CA VAL A 14 -6.90 -2.08 16.56
C VAL A 14 -5.66 -1.37 15.98
N HIS A 15 -4.81 -2.11 15.28
CA HIS A 15 -3.50 -1.64 14.79
C HIS A 15 -2.55 -1.12 15.89
N TYR A 16 -2.56 -1.71 17.09
CA TYR A 16 -1.63 -1.37 18.17
C TYR A 16 -0.16 -1.44 17.72
N ARG A 17 0.65 -0.50 18.21
CA ARG A 17 2.11 -0.52 18.07
C ARG A 17 2.77 -0.38 19.43
N ALA A 18 3.73 -1.26 19.71
CA ALA A 18 4.52 -1.21 20.93
C ALA A 18 5.60 -0.12 20.79
N GLU A 19 5.31 1.06 21.35
CA GLU A 19 6.28 2.14 21.57
C GLU A 19 6.80 2.06 23.02
N PRO A 20 7.97 2.63 23.36
CA PRO A 20 8.57 2.50 24.69
C PRO A 20 7.67 2.92 25.86
N GLU A 21 6.78 3.88 25.63
CA GLU A 21 5.85 4.44 26.62
C GLU A 21 4.57 3.60 26.78
N THR A 22 4.21 2.80 25.78
CA THR A 22 2.99 1.97 25.77
C THR A 22 3.26 0.49 25.98
N ALA A 23 4.46 0.01 25.66
CA ALA A 23 4.88 -1.38 25.74
C ALA A 23 4.68 -2.01 27.11
N LYS A 24 4.40 -3.31 27.11
CA LYS A 24 4.03 -4.11 28.29
C LYS A 24 4.69 -5.48 28.19
N PHE A 25 5.16 -6.01 29.31
CA PHE A 25 5.67 -7.38 29.34
C PHE A 25 4.53 -8.39 29.09
N ILE A 26 4.76 -9.35 28.19
CA ILE A 26 3.83 -10.45 27.96
C ILE A 26 3.78 -11.31 29.23
N THR A 27 2.59 -11.52 29.78
CA THR A 27 2.38 -12.33 31.00
C THR A 27 1.64 -13.64 30.69
N LYS A 28 1.42 -14.48 31.71
CA LYS A 28 0.59 -15.68 31.61
C LYS A 28 -0.88 -15.45 32.01
N ASN A 29 -1.23 -14.25 32.43
CA ASN A 29 -2.51 -13.93 33.07
C ASN A 29 -3.39 -13.03 32.18
N GLU A 30 -2.97 -12.82 30.95
CA GLU A 30 -3.57 -11.91 29.99
C GLU A 30 -3.54 -12.52 28.59
N VAL A 31 -4.52 -12.17 27.77
CA VAL A 31 -4.56 -12.49 26.34
C VAL A 31 -3.34 -11.87 25.64
N TYR A 32 -2.71 -12.64 24.76
CA TYR A 32 -1.65 -12.18 23.86
C TYR A 32 -2.13 -12.28 22.41
N LEU A 33 -2.14 -11.15 21.70
CA LEU A 33 -2.45 -11.06 20.27
C LEU A 33 -1.15 -10.82 19.51
N LEU A 34 -0.92 -11.66 18.49
CA LEU A 34 0.14 -11.48 17.50
C LEU A 34 -0.49 -11.44 16.11
N ASP A 35 -0.46 -10.26 15.48
CA ASP A 35 -0.50 -10.10 14.03
C ASP A 35 0.95 -10.13 13.55
N ALA A 36 1.27 -11.07 12.66
CA ALA A 36 2.53 -11.05 11.94
C ALA A 36 2.31 -11.45 10.49
N GLY A 37 2.91 -10.69 9.57
CA GLY A 37 2.81 -10.94 8.14
C GLY A 37 4.13 -11.22 7.44
N SER A 38 3.99 -11.76 6.24
CA SER A 38 5.06 -12.24 5.37
C SER A 38 5.11 -11.47 4.06
N GLN A 39 6.26 -11.51 3.39
CA GLN A 39 6.44 -11.02 2.02
C GLN A 39 6.88 -12.22 1.19
N TYR A 40 6.13 -12.55 0.14
CA TYR A 40 6.50 -13.54 -0.87
C TYR A 40 6.77 -12.82 -2.20
N LEU A 41 7.23 -13.54 -3.23
CA LEU A 41 7.48 -12.92 -4.54
C LEU A 41 6.18 -12.46 -5.22
N ASP A 42 5.09 -13.19 -4.99
CA ASP A 42 3.83 -13.02 -5.72
C ASP A 42 2.69 -12.46 -4.82
N CYS A 43 2.87 -12.44 -3.49
CA CYS A 43 1.85 -11.97 -2.55
C CYS A 43 2.41 -11.51 -1.19
N THR A 44 1.59 -10.80 -0.43
CA THR A 44 1.82 -10.36 0.95
C THR A 44 0.54 -10.58 1.77
N THR A 45 0.71 -11.18 2.96
CA THR A 45 -0.37 -11.60 3.87
C THR A 45 0.03 -11.34 5.32
N ASP A 46 -0.92 -10.93 6.15
CA ASP A 46 -0.94 -10.96 7.61
C ASP A 46 -1.63 -12.23 8.11
N ILE A 47 -1.12 -12.80 9.21
CA ILE A 47 -1.87 -13.80 10.00
C ILE A 47 -1.85 -13.42 11.47
N THR A 48 -3.03 -13.08 11.97
CA THR A 48 -3.30 -12.87 13.39
C THR A 48 -3.69 -14.16 14.11
N ARG A 49 -3.04 -14.38 15.25
CA ARG A 49 -3.47 -15.36 16.26
C ARG A 49 -3.57 -14.71 17.64
N THR A 50 -4.58 -15.14 18.37
CA THR A 50 -4.79 -14.78 19.77
C THR A 50 -4.55 -16.00 20.65
N HIS A 51 -3.73 -15.83 21.69
CA HIS A 51 -3.23 -16.86 22.59
C HIS A 51 -3.44 -16.49 24.06
N HIS A 52 -3.36 -17.49 24.94
CA HIS A 52 -3.27 -17.29 26.39
C HIS A 52 -2.25 -18.30 26.98
N PHE A 53 -1.41 -17.87 27.93
CA PHE A 53 -0.28 -18.68 28.44
C PHE A 53 -0.47 -19.20 29.89
N GLY A 54 -1.68 -19.03 30.43
CA GLY A 54 -2.17 -19.55 31.71
C GLY A 54 -3.67 -19.85 31.63
N THR A 55 -4.43 -19.65 32.71
CA THR A 55 -5.88 -19.85 32.74
C THR A 55 -6.62 -18.59 32.27
N PRO A 56 -7.38 -18.60 31.15
CA PRO A 56 -8.13 -17.44 30.69
C PRO A 56 -9.39 -17.18 31.52
N LYS A 57 -9.91 -15.94 31.48
CA LYS A 57 -11.20 -15.54 32.06
C LYS A 57 -12.37 -16.09 31.23
N ASP A 58 -13.52 -16.36 31.85
CA ASP A 58 -14.73 -16.84 31.14
C ASP A 58 -15.16 -15.92 29.99
N LEU A 59 -15.02 -14.59 30.17
CA LEU A 59 -15.35 -13.61 29.13
C LEU A 59 -14.36 -13.65 27.95
N GLU A 60 -13.08 -13.94 28.20
CA GLU A 60 -12.06 -14.10 27.15
C GLU A 60 -12.35 -15.38 26.35
N LYS A 61 -12.68 -16.48 27.04
CA LYS A 61 -13.09 -17.74 26.40
C LYS A 61 -14.35 -17.56 25.55
N ARG A 62 -15.37 -16.90 26.10
CA ARG A 62 -16.63 -16.64 25.41
C ARG A 62 -16.43 -15.79 24.16
N ALA A 63 -15.73 -14.66 24.29
CA ALA A 63 -15.43 -13.78 23.16
C ALA A 63 -14.58 -14.49 22.09
N TYR A 64 -13.51 -15.20 22.47
CA TYR A 64 -12.70 -15.98 21.53
C TYR A 64 -13.53 -17.03 20.79
N THR A 65 -14.42 -17.70 21.51
CA THR A 65 -15.30 -18.69 20.91
C THR A 65 -16.30 -18.05 19.94
N ARG A 66 -16.90 -16.89 20.27
CA ARG A 66 -17.78 -16.18 19.32
C ARG A 66 -17.07 -15.75 18.04
N VAL A 67 -15.83 -15.25 18.14
CA VAL A 67 -14.98 -14.95 16.98
C VAL A 67 -14.71 -16.23 16.17
N LEU A 68 -14.32 -17.32 16.84
CA LEU A 68 -14.05 -18.61 16.20
C LEU A 68 -15.29 -19.22 15.52
N GLN A 69 -16.49 -19.06 16.07
CA GLN A 69 -17.73 -19.46 15.40
C GLN A 69 -17.92 -18.69 14.08
N GLY A 70 -17.60 -17.40 14.06
CA GLY A 70 -17.59 -16.59 12.85
C GLY A 70 -16.63 -17.11 11.78
N VAL A 71 -15.37 -17.36 12.15
CA VAL A 71 -14.34 -17.96 11.27
C VAL A 71 -14.81 -19.28 10.67
N LEU A 72 -15.42 -20.14 11.50
CA LEU A 72 -15.84 -21.48 11.07
C LEU A 72 -17.07 -21.43 10.15
N ASP A 73 -18.04 -20.56 10.41
CA ASP A 73 -19.20 -20.39 9.53
C ASP A 73 -18.82 -19.72 8.19
N ILE A 74 -17.84 -18.81 8.19
CA ILE A 74 -17.23 -18.29 6.94
C ILE A 74 -16.51 -19.41 6.19
N ALA A 75 -15.52 -20.07 6.81
CA ALA A 75 -14.67 -21.06 6.12
C ALA A 75 -15.44 -22.28 5.57
N ASN A 76 -16.57 -22.66 6.19
CA ASN A 76 -17.43 -23.75 5.71
C ASN A 76 -18.57 -23.29 4.77
N ALA A 77 -18.69 -22.00 4.48
CA ALA A 77 -19.75 -21.47 3.63
C ALA A 77 -19.72 -22.08 2.22
N VAL A 78 -20.90 -22.43 1.71
CA VAL A 78 -21.13 -22.82 0.31
C VAL A 78 -22.17 -21.88 -0.28
N PHE A 79 -21.80 -21.15 -1.33
CA PHE A 79 -22.58 -20.02 -1.87
C PHE A 79 -22.57 -20.04 -3.40
N PRO A 80 -23.60 -19.54 -4.08
CA PRO A 80 -23.64 -19.54 -5.54
C PRO A 80 -22.58 -18.59 -6.14
N VAL A 81 -22.11 -18.89 -7.35
CA VAL A 81 -21.33 -17.94 -8.17
C VAL A 81 -22.12 -16.63 -8.33
N GLY A 82 -21.45 -15.49 -8.23
CA GLY A 82 -22.09 -14.17 -8.21
C GLY A 82 -22.44 -13.64 -6.81
N THR A 83 -22.01 -14.33 -5.74
CA THR A 83 -22.15 -13.83 -4.36
C THR A 83 -21.10 -12.76 -4.05
N TYR A 84 -21.53 -11.59 -3.59
CA TYR A 84 -20.64 -10.57 -3.01
C TYR A 84 -20.24 -10.95 -1.59
N GLY A 85 -18.97 -10.74 -1.19
CA GLY A 85 -18.51 -11.04 0.17
C GLY A 85 -19.24 -10.26 1.27
N ARG A 86 -19.83 -9.09 0.94
CA ARG A 86 -20.74 -8.35 1.83
C ARG A 86 -21.97 -9.16 2.27
N SER A 87 -22.41 -10.14 1.49
CA SER A 87 -23.49 -11.07 1.87
C SER A 87 -23.04 -12.16 2.87
N LEU A 88 -21.72 -12.38 3.02
CA LEU A 88 -21.15 -13.39 3.91
C LEU A 88 -20.71 -12.81 5.26
N ASP A 89 -20.34 -11.52 5.33
CA ASP A 89 -19.91 -10.81 6.55
C ASP A 89 -20.83 -11.03 7.78
N HIS A 90 -22.13 -11.22 7.56
CA HIS A 90 -23.08 -11.51 8.65
C HIS A 90 -22.76 -12.81 9.40
N LEU A 91 -22.22 -13.84 8.72
CA LEU A 91 -21.84 -15.12 9.33
C LEU A 91 -20.77 -14.93 10.41
N ALA A 92 -19.79 -14.06 10.14
CA ALA A 92 -18.74 -13.72 11.09
C ALA A 92 -19.26 -12.99 12.33
N ARG A 93 -20.31 -12.18 12.19
CA ARG A 93 -20.83 -11.31 13.27
C ARG A 93 -21.99 -11.89 14.06
N MET A 94 -22.80 -12.77 13.48
CA MET A 94 -24.06 -13.22 14.12
C MET A 94 -23.86 -13.90 15.48
N HIS A 95 -22.70 -14.50 15.73
CA HIS A 95 -22.35 -15.10 17.02
C HIS A 95 -21.93 -14.08 18.08
N LEU A 96 -21.28 -12.98 17.66
CA LEU A 96 -20.94 -11.84 18.52
C LEU A 96 -22.18 -11.02 18.87
N TYR A 97 -23.04 -10.75 17.87
CA TYR A 97 -24.31 -10.02 18.07
C TYR A 97 -25.22 -10.65 19.12
N ARG A 98 -25.23 -11.99 19.23
CA ARG A 98 -25.99 -12.74 20.28
C ARG A 98 -25.58 -12.39 21.71
N ASP A 99 -24.35 -11.90 21.90
CA ASP A 99 -23.79 -11.50 23.19
C ASP A 99 -23.62 -9.97 23.33
N GLY A 100 -24.14 -9.19 22.36
CA GLY A 100 -23.99 -7.73 22.33
C GLY A 100 -22.58 -7.25 21.93
N MET A 101 -21.83 -8.08 21.19
CA MET A 101 -20.46 -7.83 20.75
C MET A 101 -20.40 -7.55 19.23
N ASP A 102 -19.37 -6.83 18.76
CA ASP A 102 -19.07 -6.56 17.34
C ASP A 102 -17.59 -6.13 17.18
N PHE A 103 -17.11 -5.95 15.93
CA PHE A 103 -15.78 -5.45 15.58
C PHE A 103 -15.81 -4.36 14.50
N GLY A 104 -15.04 -3.29 14.69
CA GLY A 104 -15.12 -2.06 13.89
C GLY A 104 -14.46 -2.07 12.50
N HIS A 105 -14.09 -3.23 11.97
CA HIS A 105 -13.44 -3.39 10.66
C HIS A 105 -14.17 -4.42 9.78
N GLY A 106 -13.67 -4.67 8.57
CA GLY A 106 -14.18 -5.73 7.71
C GLY A 106 -13.92 -7.12 8.29
N THR A 107 -14.63 -8.12 7.79
CA THR A 107 -14.34 -9.53 8.09
C THR A 107 -13.15 -10.05 7.26
N GLY A 108 -12.78 -9.39 6.16
CA GLY A 108 -11.66 -9.79 5.33
C GLY A 108 -11.43 -8.94 4.09
N HIS A 109 -10.24 -9.03 3.51
CA HIS A 109 -9.77 -8.31 2.32
C HIS A 109 -9.08 -9.26 1.33
N GLY A 110 -8.93 -8.86 0.06
CA GLY A 110 -8.07 -9.57 -0.86
C GLY A 110 -6.61 -9.55 -0.40
N ILE A 111 -5.88 -10.62 -0.66
CA ILE A 111 -4.44 -10.73 -0.38
C ILE A 111 -3.66 -9.96 -1.45
N GLY A 112 -2.82 -9.03 -1.04
CA GLY A 112 -2.16 -8.08 -1.93
C GLY A 112 -0.90 -8.58 -2.62
N HIS A 113 -0.59 -8.00 -3.78
CA HIS A 113 0.63 -8.24 -4.56
C HIS A 113 1.79 -7.32 -4.09
N TYR A 114 2.99 -7.88 -3.95
CA TYR A 114 4.21 -7.20 -3.49
C TYR A 114 4.02 -6.42 -2.17
N LEU A 115 4.01 -5.07 -2.18
CA LEU A 115 4.07 -4.23 -0.97
C LEU A 115 2.68 -3.85 -0.43
N SER A 116 1.61 -4.21 -1.14
CA SER A 116 0.23 -4.11 -0.66
C SER A 116 -0.11 -5.29 0.24
N VAL A 117 -0.82 -5.05 1.34
CA VAL A 117 -1.35 -6.13 2.19
C VAL A 117 -2.79 -6.43 1.84
N HIS A 118 -3.62 -5.38 1.84
CA HIS A 118 -5.01 -5.45 1.43
C HIS A 118 -5.09 -4.99 -0.04
N GLU A 119 -5.57 -5.85 -0.93
CA GLU A 119 -6.02 -5.45 -2.26
C GLU A 119 -7.50 -5.75 -2.47
N GLY A 120 -8.03 -5.26 -3.58
CA GLY A 120 -9.41 -5.46 -4.00
C GLY A 120 -9.46 -5.76 -5.50
N PRO A 121 -10.65 -5.98 -6.08
CA PRO A 121 -11.96 -5.57 -5.55
C PRO A 121 -12.61 -6.50 -4.51
N GLN A 122 -12.15 -7.74 -4.37
CA GLN A 122 -12.76 -8.72 -3.46
C GLN A 122 -12.46 -8.42 -1.98
N ARG A 123 -13.48 -8.60 -1.14
CA ARG A 123 -13.44 -8.43 0.33
C ARG A 123 -14.67 -9.04 0.99
N ILE A 124 -14.64 -9.29 2.30
CA ILE A 124 -15.80 -9.62 3.12
C ILE A 124 -16.01 -8.46 4.12
N ALA A 125 -17.01 -7.61 3.90
CA ALA A 125 -17.28 -6.47 4.79
C ALA A 125 -18.75 -6.03 4.70
N SER A 126 -19.36 -5.70 5.84
CA SER A 126 -20.75 -5.18 5.94
C SER A 126 -20.98 -3.91 5.13
N ALA A 127 -19.99 -3.02 5.06
CA ALA A 127 -20.05 -1.77 4.32
C ALA A 127 -20.10 -2.01 2.80
N TYR A 128 -20.93 -1.24 2.09
CA TYR A 128 -20.92 -1.19 0.63
C TYR A 128 -19.62 -0.60 0.07
N SER A 129 -19.23 -0.99 -1.15
CA SER A 129 -18.26 -0.27 -1.97
C SER A 129 -18.76 -0.18 -3.41
N GLN A 130 -18.58 0.99 -4.04
CA GLN A 130 -18.86 1.16 -5.49
C GLN A 130 -17.91 0.36 -6.41
N TYR A 131 -16.88 -0.26 -5.82
CA TYR A 131 -15.95 -1.18 -6.48
C TYR A 131 -15.97 -2.58 -5.83
N GLU A 132 -17.04 -2.97 -5.12
CA GLU A 132 -17.15 -4.36 -4.66
C GLU A 132 -17.47 -5.27 -5.86
N GLU A 133 -16.70 -6.34 -6.02
CA GLU A 133 -16.96 -7.38 -7.01
C GLU A 133 -17.47 -8.66 -6.35
N THR A 134 -18.06 -9.54 -7.16
CA THR A 134 -18.46 -10.87 -6.69
C THR A 134 -17.24 -11.76 -6.44
N LEU A 135 -17.37 -12.70 -5.49
CA LEU A 135 -16.35 -13.72 -5.26
C LEU A 135 -16.31 -14.70 -6.44
N ALA A 136 -15.10 -15.05 -6.87
CA ALA A 136 -14.82 -15.89 -8.04
C ALA A 136 -13.76 -16.95 -7.71
N ASP A 137 -13.77 -18.04 -8.47
CA ASP A 137 -12.81 -19.15 -8.36
C ASP A 137 -11.35 -18.66 -8.53
N GLY A 138 -10.44 -19.13 -7.68
CA GLY A 138 -9.02 -18.75 -7.67
C GLY A 138 -8.68 -17.43 -6.95
N VAL A 139 -9.64 -16.73 -6.36
CA VAL A 139 -9.38 -15.51 -5.54
C VAL A 139 -8.85 -15.88 -4.16
N PHE A 140 -7.82 -15.17 -3.69
CA PHE A 140 -7.31 -15.27 -2.31
C PHE A 140 -7.73 -14.07 -1.46
N LEU A 141 -8.19 -14.33 -0.24
CA LEU A 141 -8.64 -13.32 0.71
C LEU A 141 -8.46 -13.79 2.17
N SER A 142 -8.42 -12.84 3.11
CA SER A 142 -8.46 -13.12 4.54
C SER A 142 -9.90 -13.34 5.06
N ASP A 143 -10.00 -14.03 6.18
CA ASP A 143 -11.12 -14.12 7.11
C ASP A 143 -10.57 -13.82 8.51
N GLU A 144 -10.67 -12.56 8.92
CA GLU A 144 -10.01 -11.90 10.06
C GLU A 144 -10.96 -11.36 11.16
N PRO A 145 -12.09 -12.01 11.51
CA PRO A 145 -13.01 -11.47 12.52
C PRO A 145 -12.36 -11.32 13.90
N GLY A 146 -12.89 -10.38 14.68
CA GLY A 146 -12.35 -10.03 15.98
C GLY A 146 -13.38 -9.57 17.00
N PHE A 147 -12.89 -9.16 18.16
CA PHE A 147 -13.65 -8.48 19.20
C PHE A 147 -12.69 -7.69 20.09
N TYR A 148 -13.00 -6.43 20.36
CA TYR A 148 -12.11 -5.52 21.08
C TYR A 148 -12.86 -4.92 22.27
N LYS A 149 -12.51 -5.32 23.50
CA LYS A 149 -13.09 -4.79 24.73
C LYS A 149 -12.19 -3.67 25.27
N PRO A 150 -12.59 -2.38 25.18
CA PRO A 150 -11.72 -1.27 25.52
C PRO A 150 -11.15 -1.38 26.95
N ASN A 151 -9.84 -1.24 27.07
CA ASN A 151 -9.08 -1.30 28.33
C ASN A 151 -9.06 -2.66 29.06
N ASP A 152 -9.37 -3.78 28.40
CA ASP A 152 -9.31 -5.13 29.03
C ASP A 152 -8.58 -6.16 28.13
N PHE A 153 -9.12 -6.50 26.96
CA PHE A 153 -8.49 -7.40 26.00
C PHE A 153 -9.08 -7.26 24.59
N GLY A 154 -8.37 -7.78 23.59
CA GLY A 154 -8.91 -7.99 22.25
C GLY A 154 -8.57 -9.37 21.70
N ILE A 155 -9.43 -9.87 20.82
CA ILE A 155 -9.29 -11.09 20.05
C ILE A 155 -9.30 -10.73 18.56
N ARG A 156 -8.43 -11.33 17.77
CA ARG A 156 -8.64 -11.54 16.33
C ARG A 156 -8.10 -12.92 15.94
N ILE A 157 -8.79 -13.58 15.02
CA ILE A 157 -8.39 -14.89 14.46
C ILE A 157 -8.47 -14.73 12.95
N GLU A 158 -7.38 -15.03 12.25
CA GLU A 158 -7.22 -14.66 10.84
C GLU A 158 -6.75 -15.83 9.97
N ASN A 159 -7.45 -16.08 8.88
CA ASN A 159 -7.14 -17.16 7.94
C ASN A 159 -7.15 -16.65 6.50
N ASP A 160 -6.04 -16.86 5.79
CA ASP A 160 -6.02 -16.85 4.33
C ASP A 160 -6.89 -17.99 3.79
N MET A 161 -7.68 -17.67 2.78
CA MET A 161 -8.56 -18.60 2.08
C MET A 161 -8.50 -18.39 0.58
N GLU A 162 -8.47 -19.50 -0.15
CA GLU A 162 -8.71 -19.55 -1.59
C GLU A 162 -10.21 -19.81 -1.83
N VAL A 163 -10.84 -19.05 -2.73
CA VAL A 163 -12.19 -19.34 -3.23
C VAL A 163 -12.10 -20.43 -4.29
N VAL A 164 -12.84 -21.53 -4.11
CA VAL A 164 -12.82 -22.68 -5.02
C VAL A 164 -14.21 -23.21 -5.33
N LEU A 165 -14.40 -23.81 -6.51
CA LEU A 165 -15.61 -24.55 -6.86
C LEU A 165 -15.96 -25.64 -5.82
N ALA A 166 -17.23 -25.65 -5.41
CA ALA A 166 -17.78 -26.55 -4.40
C ALA A 166 -18.33 -27.87 -4.96
N ASN A 167 -18.42 -28.01 -6.29
CA ASN A 167 -18.84 -29.24 -7.02
C ASN A 167 -20.14 -29.90 -6.50
N LYS A 168 -21.17 -29.08 -6.21
CA LYS A 168 -22.44 -29.49 -5.56
C LYS A 168 -23.73 -29.31 -6.39
N SER A 169 -23.63 -29.07 -7.70
CA SER A 169 -24.82 -28.93 -8.56
C SER A 169 -25.56 -30.26 -8.75
N THR A 170 -26.80 -30.36 -8.27
CA THR A 170 -27.66 -31.55 -8.43
C THR A 170 -29.07 -31.27 -8.96
N TYR A 171 -29.49 -29.99 -9.05
CA TYR A 171 -30.90 -29.65 -9.30
C TYR A 171 -31.14 -28.60 -10.40
N ASP A 172 -30.30 -27.56 -10.49
CA ASP A 172 -30.57 -26.37 -11.31
C ASP A 172 -29.39 -25.90 -12.19
N ASN A 173 -28.37 -26.75 -12.35
CA ASN A 173 -27.12 -26.47 -13.06
C ASN A 173 -26.33 -25.23 -12.56
N LYS A 174 -26.65 -24.65 -11.40
CA LYS A 174 -25.86 -23.54 -10.84
C LYS A 174 -24.53 -24.02 -10.30
N GLN A 175 -23.47 -23.28 -10.61
CA GLN A 175 -22.19 -23.43 -9.94
C GLN A 175 -22.22 -22.79 -8.55
N TYR A 176 -21.58 -23.47 -7.60
CA TYR A 176 -21.40 -23.02 -6.22
C TYR A 176 -19.91 -22.96 -5.92
N LEU A 177 -19.53 -21.97 -5.13
CA LEU A 177 -18.21 -21.75 -4.58
C LEU A 177 -18.21 -22.11 -3.09
N ARG A 178 -17.01 -22.31 -2.55
CA ARG A 178 -16.69 -22.48 -1.14
C ARG A 178 -15.31 -21.89 -0.89
N PHE A 179 -14.87 -21.88 0.37
CA PHE A 179 -13.48 -21.56 0.68
C PHE A 179 -12.61 -22.84 0.83
N ASN A 180 -11.30 -22.63 0.72
CA ASN A 180 -10.23 -23.57 1.04
C ASN A 180 -9.22 -22.82 1.93
N THR A 181 -9.25 -23.05 3.24
CA THR A 181 -8.35 -22.39 4.19
C THR A 181 -6.89 -22.79 3.94
N ILE A 182 -6.05 -21.80 3.68
CA ILE A 182 -4.63 -21.95 3.33
C ILE A 182 -3.75 -21.88 4.59
N THR A 183 -4.07 -20.99 5.53
CA THR A 183 -3.33 -20.80 6.79
C THR A 183 -3.21 -22.09 7.59
N LEU A 184 -2.00 -22.39 8.07
CA LEU A 184 -1.70 -23.60 8.86
C LEU A 184 -1.30 -23.27 10.31
N ILE A 185 -2.15 -22.62 11.09
CA ILE A 185 -1.86 -22.31 12.50
C ILE A 185 -3.05 -22.67 13.39
N PRO A 186 -2.91 -23.61 14.34
CA PRO A 186 -4.04 -24.16 15.07
C PRO A 186 -4.64 -23.14 16.05
N TYR A 187 -5.96 -23.15 16.17
CA TYR A 187 -6.71 -22.37 17.16
C TYR A 187 -6.25 -22.66 18.60
N GLU A 188 -6.33 -21.66 19.48
CA GLU A 188 -5.88 -21.74 20.86
C GLU A 188 -6.90 -22.51 21.71
N ARG A 189 -6.68 -23.82 21.88
CA ARG A 189 -7.57 -24.72 22.63
C ARG A 189 -7.93 -24.22 24.03
N SER A 190 -7.03 -23.52 24.72
CA SER A 190 -7.32 -22.99 26.07
C SER A 190 -8.40 -21.90 26.11
N LEU A 191 -8.57 -21.15 25.01
CA LEU A 191 -9.58 -20.10 24.88
C LEU A 191 -10.94 -20.61 24.34
N ILE A 192 -11.05 -21.89 23.97
CA ILE A 192 -12.31 -22.44 23.45
C ILE A 192 -13.26 -22.82 24.59
N ASP A 193 -14.48 -22.30 24.54
CA ASP A 193 -15.63 -22.77 25.32
C ASP A 193 -16.45 -23.76 24.47
N GLU A 194 -16.16 -25.04 24.66
CA GLU A 194 -16.77 -26.15 23.92
C GLU A 194 -18.29 -26.22 24.10
N THR A 195 -18.86 -25.56 25.13
CA THR A 195 -20.32 -25.52 25.36
C THR A 195 -21.08 -24.57 24.43
N LEU A 196 -20.37 -23.70 23.69
CA LEU A 196 -20.96 -22.77 22.72
C LEU A 196 -20.91 -23.29 21.28
N LEU A 197 -20.18 -24.38 21.02
CA LEU A 197 -19.97 -24.97 19.70
C LEU A 197 -21.10 -25.95 19.33
N THR A 198 -21.31 -26.14 18.02
CA THR A 198 -22.12 -27.26 17.49
C THR A 198 -21.22 -28.41 17.06
N ASP A 199 -21.81 -29.59 16.79
CA ASP A 199 -21.06 -30.73 16.24
C ASP A 199 -20.35 -30.40 14.92
N ASP A 200 -20.95 -29.56 14.06
CA ASP A 200 -20.32 -29.07 12.82
C ASP A 200 -19.09 -28.20 13.11
N HIS A 201 -19.17 -27.29 14.10
CA HIS A 201 -18.01 -26.49 14.53
C HIS A 201 -16.89 -27.39 15.08
N ILE A 202 -17.25 -28.39 15.89
CA ILE A 202 -16.32 -29.37 16.47
C ILE A 202 -15.65 -30.20 15.35
N ALA A 203 -16.42 -30.67 14.37
CA ALA A 203 -15.91 -31.38 13.21
C ALA A 203 -14.97 -30.50 12.38
N ALA A 204 -15.35 -29.26 12.08
CA ALA A 204 -14.53 -28.31 11.33
C ALA A 204 -13.21 -27.99 12.04
N ILE A 205 -13.22 -27.74 13.35
CA ILE A 205 -11.98 -27.55 14.14
C ILE A 205 -11.09 -28.79 14.06
N ASN A 206 -11.65 -29.98 14.25
CA ASN A 206 -10.91 -31.23 14.20
C ASN A 206 -10.29 -31.50 12.83
N THR A 207 -11.05 -31.32 11.75
CA THR A 207 -10.55 -31.47 10.37
C THR A 207 -9.47 -30.45 10.03
N TYR A 208 -9.63 -29.20 10.47
CA TYR A 208 -8.60 -28.17 10.32
C TYR A 208 -7.33 -28.53 11.11
N HIS A 209 -7.46 -28.90 12.38
CA HIS A 209 -6.33 -29.29 13.24
C HIS A 209 -5.60 -30.53 12.71
N GLN A 210 -6.32 -31.51 12.14
CA GLN A 210 -5.72 -32.65 11.46
C GLN A 210 -4.88 -32.20 10.25
N LYS A 211 -5.45 -31.40 9.33
CA LYS A 211 -4.72 -30.82 8.18
C LYS A 211 -3.44 -30.10 8.62
N VAL A 212 -3.51 -29.33 9.70
CA VAL A 212 -2.36 -28.59 10.24
C VAL A 212 -1.30 -29.52 10.84
N SER A 213 -1.67 -30.55 11.61
CA SER A 213 -0.71 -31.53 12.14
C SER A 213 -0.04 -32.34 11.02
N GLU A 214 -0.82 -32.85 10.06
CA GLU A 214 -0.32 -33.67 8.94
C GLU A 214 0.72 -32.94 8.08
N ILE A 215 0.53 -31.63 7.83
CA ILE A 215 1.46 -30.84 7.02
C ILE A 215 2.66 -30.34 7.84
N LEU A 216 2.47 -29.92 9.10
CA LEU A 216 3.55 -29.29 9.88
C LEU A 216 4.43 -30.26 10.68
N GLU A 217 3.94 -31.40 11.16
CA GLU A 217 4.76 -32.33 11.95
C GLU A 217 6.02 -32.83 11.21
N PRO A 218 5.98 -33.16 9.89
CA PRO A 218 7.18 -33.53 9.13
C PRO A 218 8.22 -32.41 8.99
N LEU A 219 7.78 -31.14 9.04
CA LEU A 219 8.62 -29.96 8.93
C LEU A 219 9.25 -29.60 10.28
N LEU A 220 8.48 -29.71 11.37
CA LEU A 220 8.89 -29.39 12.74
C LEU A 220 9.64 -30.53 13.46
N LYS A 221 9.93 -31.65 12.77
CA LYS A 221 10.60 -32.83 13.34
C LYS A 221 11.95 -32.58 14.05
N ASN A 222 12.60 -31.45 13.76
CA ASN A 222 13.88 -31.04 14.36
C ASN A 222 13.73 -30.02 15.51
N ASP A 223 12.50 -29.59 15.83
CA ASP A 223 12.19 -28.69 16.95
C ASP A 223 11.15 -29.36 17.86
N GLU A 224 11.64 -30.01 18.93
CA GLU A 224 10.79 -30.69 19.91
C GLU A 224 9.82 -29.74 20.63
N SER A 225 10.18 -28.46 20.76
CA SER A 225 9.35 -27.44 21.42
C SER A 225 8.16 -27.07 20.53
N ALA A 226 8.42 -26.74 19.26
CA ALA A 226 7.38 -26.45 18.28
C ALA A 226 6.49 -27.68 18.02
N LEU A 227 7.09 -28.88 17.88
CA LEU A 227 6.35 -30.13 17.69
C LEU A 227 5.43 -30.46 18.88
N LYS A 228 5.89 -30.22 20.12
CA LYS A 228 5.07 -30.36 21.32
C LYS A 228 3.97 -29.30 21.37
N ALA A 229 4.26 -28.05 21.02
CA ALA A 229 3.30 -26.95 21.01
C ALA A 229 2.19 -27.13 19.95
N LEU A 230 2.54 -27.71 18.79
CA LEU A 230 1.61 -28.13 17.74
C LEU A 230 0.70 -29.25 18.24
N ARG A 231 1.27 -30.40 18.63
CA ARG A 231 0.52 -31.58 19.10
C ARG A 231 -0.38 -31.32 20.30
N THR A 232 -0.03 -30.35 21.15
CA THR A 232 -0.88 -29.93 22.29
C THR A 232 -2.10 -29.12 21.84
N ARG A 233 -2.00 -28.38 20.73
CA ARG A 233 -3.11 -27.58 20.18
C ARG A 233 -3.97 -28.35 19.18
N THR A 234 -3.42 -29.32 18.46
CA THR A 234 -4.17 -30.17 17.51
C THR A 234 -4.88 -31.37 18.16
N VAL A 235 -4.96 -31.44 19.50
CA VAL A 235 -5.75 -32.45 20.20
C VAL A 235 -7.24 -32.26 19.91
N ALA A 236 -7.81 -33.22 19.19
CA ALA A 236 -9.20 -33.23 18.76
C ALA A 236 -10.18 -32.98 19.91
N ILE A 237 -11.13 -32.07 19.67
CA ILE A 237 -12.30 -31.84 20.50
C ILE A 237 -13.21 -33.07 20.41
N LYS A 238 -13.63 -33.61 21.55
CA LYS A 238 -14.63 -34.68 21.57
C LYS A 238 -16.02 -34.06 21.52
N PRO A 239 -16.94 -34.53 20.65
CA PRO A 239 -18.33 -34.13 20.73
C PRO A 239 -18.88 -34.34 22.14
N VAL A 240 -19.69 -33.40 22.62
CA VAL A 240 -20.41 -33.58 23.89
C VAL A 240 -21.49 -34.64 23.63
N PRO A 241 -21.47 -35.80 24.32
CA PRO A 241 -22.48 -36.82 24.08
C PRO A 241 -23.87 -36.26 24.43
N PRO A 242 -24.90 -36.49 23.59
CA PRO A 242 -26.26 -36.09 23.93
C PRO A 242 -26.69 -36.78 25.23
N ALA A 243 -27.39 -36.05 26.10
CA ALA A 243 -27.68 -36.49 27.46
C ALA A 243 -28.34 -37.89 27.48
N GLU A 244 -27.60 -38.89 28.00
CA GLU A 244 -27.96 -40.30 27.81
C GLU A 244 -29.29 -40.68 28.49
N SER A 245 -30.26 -41.04 27.67
CA SER A 245 -31.37 -41.90 28.09
C SER A 245 -30.80 -43.27 28.49
N LYS A 246 -30.94 -43.64 29.76
CA LYS A 246 -30.33 -44.85 30.34
C LYS A 246 -30.81 -46.13 29.64
N THR A 247 -30.00 -46.68 28.73
CA THR A 247 -30.14 -48.05 28.25
C THR A 247 -28.84 -48.82 28.49
N LEU A 248 -28.95 -49.93 29.22
CA LEU A 248 -27.83 -50.74 29.71
C LEU A 248 -27.53 -51.91 28.76
N MET A 249 -26.27 -52.10 28.33
CA MET A 249 -25.71 -53.46 28.13
C MET A 249 -24.17 -53.54 28.10
N MET A 250 -23.67 -54.78 28.25
CA MET A 250 -22.39 -55.21 28.83
C MET A 250 -21.07 -54.90 28.07
N ARG A 251 -19.94 -55.08 28.79
CA ARG A 251 -18.52 -54.98 28.33
C ARG A 251 -17.92 -56.32 27.86
N SER A 252 -16.81 -56.25 27.11
CA SER A 252 -15.67 -57.21 27.13
C SER A 252 -14.34 -56.52 26.73
N SER A 253 -13.16 -57.16 26.96
CA SER A 253 -11.79 -56.58 26.89
C SER A 253 -10.70 -57.70 27.06
N PRO A 254 -9.36 -57.48 26.98
CA PRO A 254 -8.48 -56.70 26.05
C PRO A 254 -7.18 -57.50 25.62
N ILE A 255 -5.97 -56.86 25.53
CA ILE A 255 -4.58 -57.41 25.27
C ILE A 255 -4.24 -57.57 23.74
N VAL A 256 -3.04 -57.43 23.12
CA VAL A 256 -1.56 -57.19 23.36
C VAL A 256 -1.07 -56.00 22.46
N ILE A 257 0.05 -55.24 22.53
CA ILE A 257 1.36 -55.12 23.26
C ILE A 257 2.61 -55.86 22.64
N ILE A 258 3.79 -55.18 22.61
CA ILE A 258 5.22 -55.60 22.31
C ILE A 258 5.70 -55.54 20.82
N LEU A 259 6.98 -55.32 20.39
CA LEU A 259 8.16 -54.43 20.71
C LEU A 259 9.38 -54.77 19.75
N MET A 260 10.53 -54.06 19.86
CA MET A 260 11.92 -54.34 19.33
C MET A 260 12.28 -53.87 17.89
N PHE A 261 13.52 -53.54 17.46
CA PHE A 261 14.90 -53.34 18.05
C PHE A 261 15.73 -52.42 17.08
N VAL A 262 16.54 -51.40 17.47
CA VAL A 262 17.97 -51.35 17.94
C VAL A 262 19.08 -51.31 16.84
N LEU A 263 19.82 -50.18 16.76
CA LEU A 263 21.21 -49.90 16.28
C LEU A 263 21.62 -50.29 14.81
N THR A 264 22.71 -49.81 14.18
CA THR A 264 24.06 -49.41 14.67
C THR A 264 24.74 -48.28 13.83
N MET A 265 25.92 -47.81 14.27
CA MET A 265 26.73 -46.67 13.78
C MET A 265 27.58 -46.92 12.50
N MET A 266 28.07 -45.86 11.83
CA MET A 266 29.50 -45.45 11.89
C MET A 266 29.82 -44.10 11.19
N LEU A 267 31.03 -43.57 11.43
CA LEU A 267 31.51 -42.23 11.03
C LEU A 267 32.38 -42.27 9.75
N HIS A 268 32.70 -41.09 9.19
CA HIS A 268 34.07 -40.65 8.86
C HIS A 268 34.14 -39.11 8.70
N SER A 269 35.34 -38.51 8.63
CA SER A 269 35.51 -37.04 8.62
C SER A 269 36.82 -36.59 7.95
N ARG A 270 36.82 -35.46 7.21
CA ARG A 270 37.71 -34.27 7.39
C ARG A 270 37.77 -33.29 6.18
N HIS A 271 37.78 -32.00 6.55
CA HIS A 271 38.32 -30.77 5.92
C HIS A 271 38.78 -30.69 4.44
N ILE A 272 38.52 -29.52 3.82
CA ILE A 272 39.56 -28.62 3.28
C ILE A 272 39.04 -27.16 3.24
N LEU A 273 39.92 -26.18 2.94
CA LEU A 273 39.82 -24.78 3.38
C LEU A 273 39.42 -23.75 2.29
N CYS A 274 38.66 -22.73 2.72
CA CYS A 274 38.63 -21.31 2.30
C CYS A 274 39.19 -20.87 0.92
N ARG A 275 38.40 -20.06 0.19
CA ARG A 275 38.91 -18.85 -0.49
C ARG A 275 37.88 -17.70 -0.47
N LEU A 276 38.25 -16.59 0.16
CA LEU A 276 37.66 -15.27 -0.05
C LEU A 276 38.49 -14.49 -1.06
N THR A 277 37.84 -13.72 -1.95
CA THR A 277 38.51 -12.78 -2.85
C THR A 277 37.76 -11.45 -2.87
N THR A 278 38.19 -10.53 -2.00
CA THR A 278 37.76 -9.12 -2.05
C THR A 278 38.46 -8.40 -3.20
N SER A 279 37.70 -7.83 -4.13
CA SER A 279 38.25 -6.90 -5.13
C SER A 279 38.25 -5.47 -4.56
N ALA A 280 39.40 -4.81 -4.54
CA ALA A 280 39.55 -3.44 -4.06
C ALA A 280 39.68 -2.46 -5.23
N ALA A 281 38.63 -1.68 -5.48
CA ALA A 281 38.67 -0.57 -6.44
C ALA A 281 39.47 0.61 -5.87
N ARG A 282 40.26 1.29 -6.72
CA ARG A 282 41.01 2.50 -6.34
C ARG A 282 40.12 3.74 -6.43
N PRO A 283 40.32 4.75 -5.58
CA PRO A 283 39.55 5.99 -5.65
C PRO A 283 40.04 6.88 -6.81
N HIS A 284 39.15 7.18 -7.75
CA HIS A 284 39.19 8.45 -8.47
C HIS A 284 38.15 9.38 -7.86
N CYS A 285 38.58 10.58 -7.49
CA CYS A 285 37.64 11.63 -7.09
C CYS A 285 36.91 12.13 -8.34
N PHE A 286 35.60 11.92 -8.41
CA PHE A 286 34.62 13.01 -8.44
C PHE A 286 33.31 12.48 -7.84
N ALA A 287 32.83 13.09 -6.76
CA ALA A 287 31.55 12.73 -6.17
C ALA A 287 30.44 13.49 -6.92
N SER A 288 29.91 12.87 -7.96
CA SER A 288 28.88 13.44 -8.84
C SER A 288 27.46 13.03 -8.43
N THR A 289 26.50 13.83 -8.89
CA THR A 289 25.05 13.59 -8.81
C THR A 289 24.50 13.39 -10.21
N LEU A 290 23.72 12.32 -10.44
CA LEU A 290 22.94 12.13 -11.66
C LEU A 290 21.50 12.64 -11.45
N VAL A 291 21.00 13.45 -12.38
CA VAL A 291 19.60 13.89 -12.43
C VAL A 291 18.90 13.21 -13.61
N LEU A 292 17.87 12.43 -13.30
CA LEU A 292 16.90 11.93 -14.28
C LEU A 292 16.04 13.11 -14.75
N ALA A 293 16.29 13.57 -15.97
CA ALA A 293 15.59 14.70 -16.58
C ALA A 293 14.38 14.21 -17.38
N GLU A 294 13.25 14.85 -17.13
CA GLU A 294 11.95 14.48 -17.70
C GLU A 294 11.56 15.48 -18.79
N GLN A 295 11.05 14.98 -19.91
CA GLN A 295 10.51 15.81 -21.00
C GLN A 295 9.00 15.64 -21.13
N ILE A 296 8.30 16.74 -21.45
CA ILE A 296 6.89 16.76 -21.81
C ILE A 296 6.72 16.94 -23.33
N ASP A 297 5.48 16.73 -23.79
CA ASP A 297 5.11 16.71 -25.20
C ASP A 297 5.65 17.97 -25.95
N GLY A 298 6.33 17.73 -27.08
CA GLY A 298 7.02 18.76 -27.84
C GLY A 298 8.49 19.02 -27.45
N GLY A 299 9.11 18.17 -26.62
CA GLY A 299 10.54 18.27 -26.29
C GLY A 299 10.86 19.42 -25.33
N LYS A 300 9.95 19.73 -24.40
CA LYS A 300 10.15 20.74 -23.35
C LYS A 300 10.58 20.05 -22.05
N ILE A 301 11.42 20.70 -21.25
CA ILE A 301 11.73 20.20 -19.90
C ILE A 301 10.45 20.19 -19.04
N ALA A 302 10.19 19.10 -18.34
CA ALA A 302 9.12 19.04 -17.34
C ALA A 302 9.48 19.91 -16.11
N PRO A 303 8.57 20.77 -15.59
CA PRO A 303 8.86 21.68 -14.49
C PRO A 303 9.52 21.02 -13.27
N VAL A 304 9.11 19.78 -12.94
CA VAL A 304 9.66 19.00 -11.82
C VAL A 304 11.18 18.77 -11.93
N THR A 305 11.73 18.69 -13.14
CA THR A 305 13.19 18.58 -13.36
C THR A 305 13.91 19.86 -12.91
N LEU A 306 13.29 21.03 -13.09
CA LEU A 306 13.85 22.30 -12.64
C LEU A 306 13.83 22.41 -11.10
N ASN A 307 12.81 21.86 -10.43
CA ASN A 307 12.81 21.74 -8.96
C ASN A 307 13.88 20.74 -8.50
N THR A 308 14.07 19.63 -9.23
CA THR A 308 15.10 18.61 -8.94
C THR A 308 16.53 19.14 -9.12
N LEU A 309 16.80 19.99 -10.11
CA LEU A 309 18.09 20.69 -10.24
C LEU A 309 18.39 21.59 -9.02
N THR A 310 17.39 22.30 -8.49
CA THR A 310 17.51 23.10 -7.25
C THR A 310 17.75 22.24 -6.01
N ALA A 311 17.23 21.02 -5.97
CA ALA A 311 17.56 20.06 -4.90
C ALA A 311 18.98 19.48 -5.06
N ALA A 312 19.38 19.15 -6.29
CA ALA A 312 20.71 18.61 -6.59
C ALA A 312 21.83 19.60 -6.25
N SER A 313 21.68 20.89 -6.56
CA SER A 313 22.70 21.91 -6.28
C SER A 313 22.96 22.12 -4.77
N GLN A 314 22.00 21.79 -3.90
CA GLN A 314 22.19 21.83 -2.44
C GLN A 314 23.19 20.78 -1.94
N LEU A 315 23.45 19.72 -2.70
CA LEU A 315 24.49 18.72 -2.42
C LEU A 315 25.91 19.26 -2.69
N LYS A 316 26.04 20.39 -3.40
CA LYS A 316 27.32 21.05 -3.76
C LYS A 316 28.29 20.13 -4.53
N GLN A 317 27.72 19.32 -5.42
CA GLN A 317 28.43 18.39 -6.29
C GLN A 317 28.39 18.85 -7.76
N ASP A 318 29.16 18.17 -8.61
CA ASP A 318 28.98 18.23 -10.06
C ASP A 318 27.72 17.43 -10.45
N VAL A 319 26.92 18.00 -11.35
CA VAL A 319 25.65 17.42 -11.79
C VAL A 319 25.78 16.92 -13.23
N ASP A 320 25.40 15.67 -13.47
CA ASP A 320 25.11 15.17 -14.81
C ASP A 320 23.60 14.98 -14.97
N CYS A 321 23.07 15.21 -16.16
CA CYS A 321 21.67 14.94 -16.49
C CYS A 321 21.56 13.75 -17.45
N VAL A 322 20.45 13.01 -17.39
CA VAL A 322 20.11 12.00 -18.41
C VAL A 322 18.65 12.15 -18.85
N ILE A 323 18.43 12.18 -20.18
CA ILE A 323 17.12 12.32 -20.82
C ILE A 323 16.79 11.02 -21.55
N PHE A 324 15.55 10.54 -21.41
CA PHE A 324 15.01 9.40 -22.15
C PHE A 324 13.86 9.86 -23.07
N GLY A 325 13.77 9.30 -24.27
CA GLY A 325 12.65 9.59 -25.17
C GLY A 325 12.67 8.82 -26.49
N ALA A 326 11.51 8.73 -27.14
CA ALA A 326 11.41 8.22 -28.51
C ALA A 326 11.91 9.22 -29.56
N GLU A 327 11.81 10.51 -29.25
CA GLU A 327 12.17 11.65 -30.10
C GLU A 327 12.39 12.92 -29.25
N LYS A 328 12.88 13.99 -29.89
CA LYS A 328 12.94 15.38 -29.40
C LYS A 328 13.76 15.60 -28.11
N THR A 329 14.67 14.68 -27.81
CA THR A 329 15.52 14.73 -26.60
C THR A 329 16.62 15.79 -26.69
N ASN A 330 17.05 16.10 -27.93
CA ASN A 330 18.08 17.10 -28.21
C ASN A 330 17.58 18.52 -27.88
N GLU A 331 16.31 18.80 -28.12
CA GLU A 331 15.62 20.03 -27.78
C GLU A 331 15.54 20.22 -26.26
N THR A 332 15.22 19.15 -25.53
CA THR A 332 15.26 19.10 -24.05
C THR A 332 16.69 19.34 -23.53
N ALA A 333 17.71 18.75 -24.17
CA ALA A 333 19.12 18.95 -23.80
C ALA A 333 19.58 20.40 -24.04
N ALA A 334 19.22 21.01 -25.17
CA ALA A 334 19.53 22.40 -25.50
C ALA A 334 18.87 23.40 -24.54
N GLN A 335 17.71 23.06 -23.97
CA GLN A 335 17.13 23.82 -22.86
C GLN A 335 17.93 23.62 -21.55
N LEU A 336 18.33 22.38 -21.22
CA LEU A 336 19.09 22.09 -19.99
C LEU A 336 20.44 22.81 -19.95
N GLN A 337 21.11 22.96 -21.11
CA GLN A 337 22.36 23.73 -21.22
C GLN A 337 22.24 25.19 -20.73
N LYS A 338 21.04 25.78 -20.69
CA LYS A 338 20.85 27.16 -20.20
C LYS A 338 20.90 27.29 -18.67
N TYR A 339 20.81 26.18 -17.94
CA TYR A 339 20.84 26.13 -16.47
C TYR A 339 22.27 25.90 -15.96
N ASN A 340 23.24 26.58 -16.59
CA ASN A 340 24.67 26.47 -16.32
C ASN A 340 25.06 26.83 -14.86
N ASN A 341 24.26 27.67 -14.21
CA ASN A 341 24.31 28.03 -12.80
C ASN A 341 24.01 26.86 -11.84
N PHE A 342 23.49 25.72 -12.33
CA PHE A 342 23.28 24.49 -11.55
C PHE A 342 24.41 23.46 -11.70
N ASN A 343 25.57 23.90 -12.21
CA ASN A 343 26.81 23.11 -12.28
C ASN A 343 26.70 21.81 -13.11
N ILE A 344 25.88 21.85 -14.16
CA ILE A 344 25.68 20.72 -15.09
C ILE A 344 26.95 20.51 -15.93
N LYS A 345 27.54 19.31 -15.90
CA LYS A 345 28.75 18.94 -16.65
C LYS A 345 28.43 18.16 -17.91
N LYS A 346 27.63 17.10 -17.81
CA LYS A 346 27.15 16.32 -18.96
C LYS A 346 25.63 16.27 -19.05
N ILE A 347 25.14 16.06 -20.26
CA ILE A 347 23.75 15.75 -20.56
C ILE A 347 23.74 14.51 -21.47
N PHE A 348 23.43 13.36 -20.88
CA PHE A 348 23.31 12.09 -21.59
C PHE A 348 21.95 12.00 -22.30
N ILE A 349 21.96 11.60 -23.57
CA ILE A 349 20.75 11.40 -24.39
C ILE A 349 20.57 9.91 -24.67
N ALA A 350 19.48 9.33 -24.18
CA ALA A 350 19.00 7.99 -24.54
C ALA A 350 17.75 8.13 -25.43
N GLU A 351 17.97 8.18 -26.74
CA GLU A 351 16.92 8.46 -27.74
C GLU A 351 16.77 7.32 -28.73
N ASN A 352 15.66 6.60 -28.62
CA ASN A 352 15.33 5.40 -29.40
C ASN A 352 13.80 5.19 -29.38
N ALA A 353 13.21 4.78 -30.51
CA ALA A 353 11.77 4.49 -30.61
C ALA A 353 11.25 3.50 -29.54
N ALA A 354 12.10 2.59 -29.03
CA ALA A 354 11.77 1.69 -27.93
C ALA A 354 11.48 2.40 -26.58
N TYR A 355 11.81 3.68 -26.43
CA TYR A 355 11.41 4.52 -25.28
C TYR A 355 10.00 5.14 -25.42
N LYS A 356 9.23 4.77 -26.44
CA LYS A 356 7.80 5.14 -26.56
C LYS A 356 7.05 4.64 -25.31
N GLY A 357 6.39 5.56 -24.59
CA GLY A 357 5.72 5.25 -23.32
C GLY A 357 6.62 5.21 -22.08
N LEU A 358 7.95 5.32 -22.24
CA LEU A 358 8.93 5.46 -21.15
C LEU A 358 8.85 4.37 -20.05
N LEU A 359 8.68 3.11 -20.48
CA LEU A 359 8.53 1.94 -19.60
C LEU A 359 9.76 1.73 -18.69
N SER A 360 9.51 1.42 -17.42
CA SER A 360 10.54 1.27 -16.38
C SER A 360 11.58 0.20 -16.72
N GLU A 361 11.14 -0.87 -17.37
CA GLU A 361 11.96 -2.02 -17.78
C GLU A 361 13.00 -1.62 -18.83
N ALA A 362 12.63 -0.72 -19.76
CA ALA A 362 13.51 -0.22 -20.81
C ALA A 362 14.48 0.86 -20.32
N VAL A 363 14.07 1.70 -19.36
CA VAL A 363 14.85 2.85 -18.87
C VAL A 363 15.87 2.44 -17.79
N THR A 364 15.49 1.57 -16.86
CA THR A 364 16.32 1.23 -15.69
C THR A 364 17.70 0.62 -16.03
N PRO A 365 17.85 -0.27 -17.04
CA PRO A 365 19.17 -0.83 -17.40
C PRO A 365 20.21 0.23 -17.79
N VAL A 366 19.80 1.29 -18.50
CA VAL A 366 20.71 2.37 -18.92
C VAL A 366 21.14 3.23 -17.73
N LEU A 367 20.25 3.48 -16.76
CA LEU A 367 20.62 4.13 -15.50
C LEU A 367 21.61 3.29 -14.67
N LEU A 368 21.40 1.97 -14.63
CA LEU A 368 22.30 1.05 -13.96
C LEU A 368 23.69 1.01 -14.62
N ASP A 369 23.76 1.07 -15.96
CA ASP A 369 25.04 1.13 -16.68
C ASP A 369 25.73 2.49 -16.61
N LEU A 370 24.96 3.60 -16.58
CA LEU A 370 25.51 4.92 -16.23
C LEU A 370 26.10 4.92 -14.82
N GLN A 371 25.45 4.25 -13.85
CA GLN A 371 25.98 4.12 -12.49
C GLN A 371 27.27 3.30 -12.45
N LYS A 372 27.32 2.13 -13.11
CA LYS A 372 28.55 1.31 -13.20
C LYS A 372 29.73 2.08 -13.81
N LYS A 373 29.47 2.90 -14.84
CA LYS A 373 30.50 3.66 -15.57
C LYS A 373 31.01 4.87 -14.78
N ASN A 374 30.13 5.63 -14.13
CA ASN A 374 30.47 6.95 -13.56
C ASN A 374 30.50 6.99 -12.03
N ASN A 375 29.96 5.98 -11.33
CA ASN A 375 29.97 5.84 -9.87
C ASN A 375 29.34 7.02 -9.11
N TYR A 376 28.15 7.48 -9.53
CA TYR A 376 27.45 8.58 -8.87
C TYR A 376 27.17 8.27 -7.39
N THR A 377 27.26 9.31 -6.56
CA THR A 377 26.94 9.21 -5.12
C THR A 377 25.47 9.50 -4.83
N HIS A 378 24.79 10.20 -5.75
CA HIS A 378 23.38 10.55 -5.68
C HIS A 378 22.74 10.36 -7.06
N ILE A 379 21.53 9.81 -7.10
CA ILE A 379 20.69 9.70 -8.30
C ILE A 379 19.31 10.27 -7.95
N LEU A 380 18.98 11.42 -8.55
CA LEU A 380 17.79 12.21 -8.24
C LEU A 380 16.81 12.21 -9.42
N GLY A 381 15.51 12.22 -9.13
CA GLY A 381 14.44 12.46 -10.11
C GLY A 381 13.30 13.26 -9.50
N GLY A 382 12.32 13.65 -10.32
CA GLY A 382 11.12 14.34 -9.84
C GLY A 382 10.22 13.43 -8.98
N SER A 383 9.27 14.00 -8.24
CA SER A 383 8.19 13.26 -7.59
C SER A 383 7.04 12.93 -8.59
N SER A 384 7.38 12.66 -9.85
CA SER A 384 6.45 12.31 -10.94
C SER A 384 6.14 10.81 -11.00
N THR A 385 5.17 10.41 -11.82
CA THR A 385 4.85 9.00 -12.09
C THR A 385 6.03 8.26 -12.74
N PHE A 386 6.72 8.90 -13.69
CA PHE A 386 7.88 8.32 -14.41
C PHE A 386 9.04 8.06 -13.44
N SER A 387 9.51 9.08 -12.73
CA SER A 387 10.62 8.96 -11.77
C SER A 387 10.28 8.01 -10.61
N LYS A 388 9.00 7.93 -10.17
CA LYS A 388 8.55 6.97 -9.15
C LYS A 388 8.41 5.53 -9.67
N GLY A 389 8.21 5.30 -10.97
CA GLY A 389 8.23 3.96 -11.56
C GLY A 389 9.65 3.40 -11.70
N ILE A 390 10.63 4.26 -11.96
CA ILE A 390 12.01 3.87 -12.29
C ILE A 390 12.93 3.85 -11.08
N LEU A 391 12.96 4.91 -10.27
CA LEU A 391 13.99 5.06 -9.24
C LEU A 391 13.91 4.03 -8.09
N PRO A 392 12.74 3.54 -7.65
CA PRO A 392 12.66 2.41 -6.73
C PRO A 392 13.22 1.11 -7.33
N ARG A 393 12.98 0.84 -8.63
CA ARG A 393 13.52 -0.32 -9.35
C ARG A 393 15.05 -0.24 -9.44
N LEU A 394 15.60 0.95 -9.70
CA LEU A 394 17.05 1.19 -9.69
C LEU A 394 17.65 1.02 -8.28
N ALA A 395 16.98 1.51 -7.24
CA ALA A 395 17.44 1.35 -5.85
C ALA A 395 17.52 -0.12 -5.44
N ALA A 396 16.51 -0.93 -5.79
CA ALA A 396 16.50 -2.36 -5.53
C ALA A 396 17.63 -3.11 -6.29
N LEU A 397 17.90 -2.75 -7.55
CA LEU A 397 19.01 -3.31 -8.33
C LEU A 397 20.41 -2.89 -7.84
N LEU A 398 20.49 -1.87 -6.98
CA LEU A 398 21.73 -1.40 -6.35
C LEU A 398 21.86 -1.82 -4.87
N ASP A 399 20.85 -2.51 -4.31
CA ASP A 399 20.74 -2.87 -2.89
C ASP A 399 20.87 -1.66 -1.93
N VAL A 400 20.11 -0.58 -2.22
CA VAL A 400 20.09 0.67 -1.42
C VAL A 400 18.66 1.16 -1.13
N GLN A 401 18.49 1.97 -0.07
CA GLN A 401 17.19 2.53 0.27
C GLN A 401 16.72 3.58 -0.75
N SER A 402 15.50 3.40 -1.30
CA SER A 402 14.84 4.44 -2.09
C SER A 402 14.27 5.55 -1.19
N ILE A 403 14.80 6.77 -1.33
CA ILE A 403 14.43 7.94 -0.54
C ILE A 403 13.36 8.75 -1.28
N SER A 404 12.09 8.39 -1.06
CA SER A 404 10.98 9.02 -1.77
C SER A 404 10.51 10.38 -1.22
N ASP A 405 10.06 11.25 -2.11
CA ASP A 405 9.37 12.53 -1.83
C ASP A 405 10.06 13.44 -0.79
N ILE A 406 11.36 13.73 -0.99
CA ILE A 406 12.08 14.66 -0.10
C ILE A 406 11.56 16.09 -0.24
N THR A 407 11.56 16.82 0.86
CA THR A 407 11.14 18.22 0.96
C THR A 407 12.26 19.18 1.36
N LYS A 408 13.41 18.65 1.80
CA LYS A 408 14.61 19.45 2.09
C LYS A 408 15.86 18.58 2.07
N VAL A 409 16.95 19.10 1.48
CA VAL A 409 18.32 18.59 1.72
C VAL A 409 18.87 19.30 2.96
N ILE A 410 19.37 18.53 3.93
CA ILE A 410 20.05 19.06 5.13
C ILE A 410 21.57 18.97 4.93
N ASP A 411 22.03 17.83 4.45
CA ASP A 411 23.43 17.48 4.19
C ASP A 411 23.47 16.32 3.18
N LYS A 412 24.65 15.96 2.67
CA LYS A 412 24.93 14.84 1.72
C LYS A 412 24.39 13.45 2.12
N ASP A 413 23.90 13.29 3.34
CA ASP A 413 23.29 12.06 3.83
C ASP A 413 21.99 12.27 4.60
N GLN A 414 21.51 13.50 4.74
CA GLN A 414 20.36 13.85 5.58
C GLN A 414 19.32 14.67 4.84
N TYR A 415 18.06 14.26 4.99
CA TYR A 415 16.92 14.79 4.25
C TYR A 415 15.71 14.97 5.17
N LEU A 416 14.84 15.93 4.86
CA LEU A 416 13.45 15.91 5.36
C LEU A 416 12.55 15.31 4.29
N ARG A 417 11.56 14.52 4.71
CA ARG A 417 10.45 14.07 3.87
C ARG A 417 9.14 14.07 4.65
N LEU A 418 8.01 14.11 3.96
CA LEU A 418 6.69 13.97 4.57
C LEU A 418 6.31 12.49 4.74
N ILE A 419 5.65 12.18 5.86
CA ILE A 419 5.03 10.88 6.16
C ILE A 419 3.64 11.09 6.77
N TYR A 420 2.78 10.06 6.76
CA TYR A 420 1.38 10.12 7.21
C TYR A 420 0.60 11.30 6.60
N ALA A 421 0.48 11.35 5.27
CA ALA A 421 -0.09 12.48 4.50
C ALA A 421 0.60 13.85 4.76
N GLY A 422 1.81 13.82 5.33
CA GLY A 422 2.54 14.99 5.79
C GLY A 422 1.99 15.61 7.07
N ASN A 423 1.36 14.81 7.94
CA ASN A 423 1.06 15.18 9.32
C ASN A 423 2.32 15.09 10.22
N ALA A 424 3.36 14.39 9.77
CA ALA A 424 4.68 14.40 10.39
C ALA A 424 5.79 14.58 9.34
N ILE A 425 6.88 15.21 9.78
CA ILE A 425 8.09 15.42 9.00
C ILE A 425 9.17 14.46 9.52
N LEU A 426 9.60 13.52 8.70
CA LEU A 426 10.69 12.60 9.03
C LEU A 426 12.03 13.25 8.64
N LYS A 427 12.92 13.43 9.62
CA LYS A 427 14.35 13.63 9.36
C LYS A 427 15.02 12.27 9.16
N LEU A 428 15.37 11.96 7.92
CA LEU A 428 16.07 10.74 7.54
C LEU A 428 17.58 10.98 7.48
N LYS A 429 18.36 9.95 7.84
CA LYS A 429 19.75 9.79 7.41
C LYS A 429 19.92 8.44 6.71
N SER A 430 20.47 8.41 5.50
CA SER A 430 20.87 7.17 4.83
C SER A 430 22.36 6.91 5.04
N ASN A 431 22.72 5.66 5.32
CA ASN A 431 24.10 5.20 5.45
C ASN A 431 24.61 4.53 4.16
N ASP A 432 23.75 4.39 3.15
CA ASP A 432 24.04 3.72 1.89
C ASP A 432 25.09 4.52 1.10
N GLN A 433 25.87 3.86 0.23
CA GLN A 433 26.88 4.57 -0.55
C GLN A 433 26.23 5.49 -1.59
N VAL A 434 25.28 4.96 -2.37
CA VAL A 434 24.49 5.66 -3.38
C VAL A 434 23.13 6.02 -2.81
N LYS A 435 22.69 7.29 -2.93
CA LYS A 435 21.35 7.73 -2.52
C LYS A 435 20.47 7.83 -3.75
N VAL A 436 19.39 7.06 -3.82
CA VAL A 436 18.42 7.12 -4.92
C VAL A 436 17.16 7.84 -4.44
N ILE A 437 16.87 9.01 -4.99
CA ILE A 437 15.98 10.03 -4.39
C ILE A 437 14.90 10.51 -5.38
N THR A 438 13.66 10.69 -4.91
CA THR A 438 12.66 11.53 -5.62
C THR A 438 12.38 12.83 -4.86
N VAL A 439 12.29 13.94 -5.60
CA VAL A 439 12.20 15.31 -5.05
C VAL A 439 10.77 15.84 -5.15
N ARG A 440 10.16 16.29 -4.05
CA ARG A 440 8.86 16.96 -4.06
C ARG A 440 8.98 18.31 -4.77
N GLY A 441 8.39 18.43 -5.97
CA GLY A 441 8.44 19.66 -6.77
C GLY A 441 7.95 20.90 -6.02
N THR A 442 6.87 20.78 -5.22
CA THR A 442 6.29 21.89 -4.45
C THR A 442 7.17 22.38 -3.27
N ALA A 443 8.24 21.66 -2.92
CA ALA A 443 9.11 21.98 -1.79
C ALA A 443 10.44 22.67 -2.18
N PHE A 444 10.74 22.80 -3.48
CA PHE A 444 11.96 23.40 -3.99
C PHE A 444 11.62 24.40 -5.10
N GLU A 445 12.19 25.61 -5.05
CA GLU A 445 12.04 26.60 -6.13
C GLU A 445 12.51 26.04 -7.48
N ALA A 446 11.83 26.38 -8.57
CA ALA A 446 12.26 25.97 -9.90
C ALA A 446 13.58 26.65 -10.28
N ALA A 447 14.51 25.87 -10.85
CA ALA A 447 15.74 26.40 -11.43
C ALA A 447 15.45 27.52 -12.45
N LYS A 448 16.32 28.54 -12.46
CA LYS A 448 16.21 29.73 -13.34
C LYS A 448 17.38 29.74 -14.31
N GLU A 449 17.12 30.00 -15.60
CA GLU A 449 18.16 30.07 -16.63
C GLU A 449 19.28 31.06 -16.22
N GLY A 450 20.55 30.67 -16.42
CA GLY A 450 21.71 31.47 -16.02
C GLY A 450 22.13 32.56 -17.01
N GLY A 451 21.40 32.73 -18.11
CA GLY A 451 21.64 33.80 -19.09
C GLY A 451 22.78 33.50 -20.09
N GLY A 452 22.76 32.34 -20.73
CA GLY A 452 23.69 32.02 -21.83
C GLY A 452 23.60 30.57 -22.29
N SER A 453 24.31 30.23 -23.37
CA SER A 453 24.57 28.85 -23.77
C SER A 453 25.60 28.22 -22.82
N GLY A 454 25.19 27.28 -21.97
CA GLY A 454 26.11 26.61 -21.06
C GLY A 454 27.08 25.64 -21.73
N GLN A 455 28.11 25.26 -20.98
CA GLN A 455 29.22 24.44 -21.44
C GLN A 455 29.02 22.93 -21.22
N ALA A 456 27.80 22.50 -20.82
CA ALA A 456 27.52 21.10 -20.53
C ALA A 456 27.65 20.24 -21.80
N GLN A 457 28.48 19.19 -21.74
CA GLN A 457 28.74 18.28 -22.84
C GLN A 457 27.52 17.39 -23.09
N VAL A 458 26.95 17.45 -24.29
CA VAL A 458 25.90 16.52 -24.71
C VAL A 458 26.54 15.23 -25.23
N GLU A 459 26.08 14.08 -24.73
CA GLU A 459 26.61 12.76 -25.07
C GLU A 459 25.46 11.82 -25.42
N LYS A 460 25.31 11.43 -26.69
CA LYS A 460 24.28 10.45 -27.09
C LYS A 460 24.76 9.03 -26.77
N LEU A 461 23.96 8.33 -25.99
CA LEU A 461 24.19 6.94 -25.58
C LEU A 461 23.75 5.99 -26.70
N ASP A 462 24.49 4.90 -26.88
CA ASP A 462 23.98 3.72 -27.57
C ASP A 462 22.96 3.03 -26.64
N ALA A 463 21.70 3.36 -26.84
CA ALA A 463 20.58 3.01 -25.97
C ALA A 463 19.53 2.26 -26.80
N SER A 464 19.75 0.95 -26.95
CA SER A 464 18.84 0.02 -27.64
C SER A 464 18.23 -0.95 -26.62
N PRO A 465 17.23 -0.51 -25.83
CA PRO A 465 16.67 -1.33 -24.76
C PRO A 465 15.81 -2.47 -25.31
N THR A 466 15.96 -3.65 -24.71
CA THR A 466 15.06 -4.79 -24.89
C THR A 466 14.08 -4.85 -23.73
N ASN A 467 12.79 -5.02 -24.02
CA ASN A 467 11.76 -5.27 -23.02
C ASN A 467 10.79 -6.33 -23.54
N ASP A 468 10.69 -7.43 -22.82
CA ASP A 468 9.85 -8.60 -23.07
C ASP A 468 8.77 -8.80 -21.99
N LEU A 469 8.74 -7.92 -20.97
CA LEU A 469 7.82 -7.99 -19.82
C LEU A 469 6.61 -7.05 -19.98
N SER A 470 6.73 -5.95 -20.72
CA SER A 470 5.67 -4.94 -20.87
C SER A 470 5.73 -4.25 -22.25
N GLU A 471 4.57 -3.92 -22.83
CA GLU A 471 4.46 -3.18 -24.09
C GLU A 471 3.64 -1.90 -23.93
N PHE A 472 4.06 -0.81 -24.58
CA PHE A 472 3.31 0.43 -24.64
C PHE A 472 2.39 0.48 -25.87
N VAL A 473 1.14 0.08 -25.66
CA VAL A 473 0.08 0.08 -26.70
C VAL A 473 -0.34 1.52 -27.04
N SER A 474 -0.90 2.26 -26.08
CA SER A 474 -1.48 3.60 -26.30
C SER A 474 -1.40 4.52 -25.07
N ARG A 475 -1.57 5.83 -25.30
CA ARG A 475 -1.78 6.88 -24.30
C ARG A 475 -2.79 7.87 -24.88
N GLU A 476 -3.95 7.99 -24.26
CA GLU A 476 -4.90 9.05 -24.58
C GLU A 476 -4.59 10.29 -23.73
N VAL A 477 -4.52 11.45 -24.37
CA VAL A 477 -4.28 12.75 -23.71
C VAL A 477 -5.35 13.71 -24.19
N GLN A 478 -6.13 14.29 -23.26
CA GLN A 478 -7.01 15.40 -23.61
C GLN A 478 -6.14 16.64 -23.86
N GLN A 479 -6.09 17.10 -25.11
CA GLN A 479 -5.44 18.36 -25.43
C GLN A 479 -6.23 19.51 -24.79
N SER A 480 -5.54 20.38 -24.08
CA SER A 480 -6.09 21.53 -23.37
C SER A 480 -5.15 22.71 -23.55
N GLU A 481 -5.70 23.89 -23.82
CA GLU A 481 -4.94 25.16 -23.88
C GLU A 481 -4.62 25.71 -22.48
N ARG A 482 -5.21 25.12 -21.43
CA ARG A 482 -4.98 25.50 -20.03
C ARG A 482 -3.74 24.79 -19.48
N PRO A 483 -2.96 25.42 -18.59
CA PRO A 483 -1.80 24.78 -17.95
C PRO A 483 -2.19 23.50 -17.21
N GLU A 484 -1.26 22.53 -17.17
CA GLU A 484 -1.41 21.35 -16.32
C GLU A 484 -1.47 21.73 -14.84
N LEU A 485 -2.24 20.96 -14.07
CA LEU A 485 -2.43 21.16 -12.62
C LEU A 485 -1.16 21.44 -11.80
N PRO A 486 -0.01 20.76 -11.98
CA PRO A 486 1.21 21.04 -11.21
C PRO A 486 1.92 22.34 -11.61
N ALA A 487 1.57 22.94 -12.75
CA ALA A 487 2.16 24.16 -13.29
C ALA A 487 1.21 25.38 -13.29
N ALA A 488 -0.08 25.17 -12.97
CA ALA A 488 -1.07 26.23 -12.93
C ALA A 488 -0.87 27.16 -11.71
N ARG A 489 -0.98 28.47 -11.94
CA ARG A 489 -0.90 29.49 -10.88
C ARG A 489 -2.20 29.62 -10.10
N ILE A 490 -3.32 29.32 -10.74
CA ILE A 490 -4.68 29.39 -10.18
C ILE A 490 -5.38 28.06 -10.46
N ILE A 491 -6.07 27.49 -9.47
CA ILE A 491 -6.81 26.24 -9.64
C ILE A 491 -8.23 26.39 -9.10
N PHE A 492 -9.23 26.27 -9.98
CA PHE A 492 -10.64 26.18 -9.60
C PHE A 492 -11.03 24.71 -9.48
N ALA A 493 -11.14 24.19 -8.25
CA ALA A 493 -11.26 22.76 -7.98
C ALA A 493 -12.69 22.33 -7.61
N GLY A 494 -13.28 21.43 -8.39
CA GLY A 494 -14.66 20.95 -8.23
C GLY A 494 -14.81 19.74 -7.30
N GLY A 495 -15.78 19.81 -6.40
CA GLY A 495 -16.23 18.70 -5.57
C GLY A 495 -17.55 18.06 -6.03
N ARG A 496 -17.93 16.95 -5.40
CA ARG A 496 -19.16 16.20 -5.72
C ARG A 496 -20.44 17.04 -5.60
N ALA A 497 -20.42 18.15 -4.86
CA ALA A 497 -21.57 19.06 -4.74
C ALA A 497 -21.98 19.75 -6.06
N LEU A 498 -21.15 19.70 -7.11
CA LEU A 498 -21.49 20.16 -8.47
C LEU A 498 -22.49 19.23 -9.19
N LYS A 499 -22.72 18.01 -8.70
CA LYS A 499 -23.76 17.05 -9.16
C LYS A 499 -23.67 16.50 -10.60
N SER A 500 -22.99 17.14 -11.54
CA SER A 500 -22.89 16.67 -12.92
C SER A 500 -21.70 17.25 -13.70
N LYS A 501 -21.43 16.69 -14.88
CA LYS A 501 -20.38 17.12 -15.81
C LYS A 501 -20.69 18.48 -16.45
N GLU A 502 -21.96 18.78 -16.69
CA GLU A 502 -22.41 20.03 -17.29
C GLU A 502 -22.14 21.20 -16.33
N ASN A 503 -22.34 20.99 -15.03
CA ASN A 503 -22.09 21.98 -14.00
C ASN A 503 -20.59 22.27 -13.78
N PHE A 504 -19.68 21.36 -14.18
CA PHE A 504 -18.24 21.65 -14.23
C PHE A 504 -17.91 22.76 -15.23
N LYS A 505 -18.80 23.09 -16.19
CA LYS A 505 -18.67 24.29 -17.04
C LYS A 505 -18.46 25.58 -16.23
N LEU A 506 -19.10 25.70 -15.06
CA LEU A 506 -18.92 26.86 -14.17
C LEU A 506 -17.48 27.06 -13.69
N LEU A 507 -16.68 25.99 -13.63
CA LEU A 507 -15.25 26.06 -13.28
C LEU A 507 -14.39 26.43 -14.48
N TYR A 508 -14.71 25.90 -15.67
CA TYR A 508 -14.04 26.27 -16.92
C TYR A 508 -14.29 27.75 -17.24
N ASP A 509 -15.54 28.22 -17.11
CA ASP A 509 -15.92 29.63 -17.29
C ASP A 509 -15.22 30.59 -16.32
N LEU A 510 -14.79 30.11 -15.14
CA LEU A 510 -13.95 30.85 -14.20
C LEU A 510 -12.46 30.79 -14.57
N ALA A 511 -11.95 29.63 -14.98
CA ALA A 511 -10.56 29.47 -15.40
C ALA A 511 -10.24 30.28 -16.67
N ASP A 512 -11.21 30.40 -17.58
CA ASP A 512 -11.04 31.08 -18.88
C ASP A 512 -10.97 32.61 -18.75
N LEU A 513 -11.26 33.17 -17.56
CA LEU A 513 -10.95 34.57 -17.23
C LEU A 513 -9.46 34.81 -16.99
N PHE A 514 -8.66 33.76 -16.82
CA PHE A 514 -7.22 33.83 -16.51
C PHE A 514 -6.39 32.95 -17.48
N PRO A 515 -6.44 33.22 -18.80
CA PRO A 515 -5.80 32.40 -19.82
C PRO A 515 -4.29 32.24 -19.56
N GLY A 516 -3.80 31.02 -19.76
CA GLY A 516 -2.40 30.63 -19.50
C GLY A 516 -2.00 30.59 -18.02
N GLN A 517 -2.88 30.92 -17.07
CA GLN A 517 -2.57 30.97 -15.63
C GLN A 517 -3.47 30.08 -14.78
N ALA A 518 -4.77 29.99 -15.11
CA ALA A 518 -5.72 29.13 -14.40
C ALA A 518 -5.99 27.80 -15.10
N THR A 519 -6.36 26.80 -14.31
CA THR A 519 -6.90 25.52 -14.81
C THR A 519 -7.98 24.99 -13.86
N VAL A 520 -8.68 23.93 -14.29
CA VAL A 520 -9.71 23.28 -13.50
C VAL A 520 -9.14 22.04 -12.81
N GLY A 521 -9.51 21.86 -11.54
CA GLY A 521 -9.19 20.68 -10.75
C GLY A 521 -10.44 19.94 -10.30
N ALA A 522 -10.25 18.76 -9.70
CA ALA A 522 -11.33 17.96 -9.15
C ALA A 522 -10.90 17.22 -7.87
N SER A 523 -11.85 17.01 -6.97
CA SER A 523 -11.73 15.97 -5.95
C SER A 523 -12.01 14.60 -6.53
N ARG A 524 -11.39 13.55 -5.98
CA ARG A 524 -11.68 12.15 -6.37
C ARG A 524 -13.19 11.83 -6.38
N ALA A 525 -13.95 12.34 -5.42
CA ALA A 525 -15.41 12.12 -5.35
C ALA A 525 -16.23 12.77 -6.48
N ALA A 526 -15.63 13.60 -7.35
CA ALA A 526 -16.23 14.10 -8.58
C ALA A 526 -15.77 13.31 -9.83
N VAL A 527 -14.54 12.78 -9.80
CA VAL A 527 -14.00 11.86 -10.83
C VAL A 527 -14.72 10.52 -10.76
N ASP A 528 -14.82 9.93 -9.57
CA ASP A 528 -15.56 8.68 -9.30
C ASP A 528 -17.06 8.78 -9.66
N ALA A 529 -17.61 10.01 -9.70
CA ALA A 529 -18.99 10.28 -10.10
C ALA A 529 -19.15 10.60 -11.61
N GLY A 530 -18.07 10.52 -12.40
CA GLY A 530 -18.07 10.76 -13.84
C GLY A 530 -18.19 12.23 -14.27
N TYR A 531 -18.06 13.19 -13.35
CA TYR A 531 -18.24 14.62 -13.66
C TYR A 531 -17.05 15.21 -14.44
N CYS A 532 -15.88 14.59 -14.34
CA CYS A 532 -14.62 15.03 -14.93
C CYS A 532 -13.66 13.84 -15.10
N ALA A 533 -12.62 14.01 -15.92
CA ALA A 533 -11.62 12.98 -16.15
C ALA A 533 -10.58 12.91 -15.00
N ASN A 534 -9.94 11.75 -14.85
CA ASN A 534 -9.03 11.46 -13.74
C ASN A 534 -7.75 12.31 -13.75
N ASP A 535 -7.34 12.84 -14.89
CA ASP A 535 -6.21 13.75 -15.01
C ASP A 535 -6.42 15.09 -14.28
N LEU A 536 -7.67 15.46 -13.97
CA LEU A 536 -8.00 16.62 -13.14
C LEU A 536 -8.00 16.30 -11.63
N GLN A 537 -7.78 15.04 -11.23
CA GLN A 537 -7.83 14.62 -9.82
C GLN A 537 -6.69 15.23 -9.01
N ILE A 538 -7.04 15.90 -7.90
CA ILE A 538 -6.11 16.44 -6.91
C ILE A 538 -6.22 15.63 -5.62
N GLY A 539 -5.07 15.35 -4.99
CA GLY A 539 -5.00 14.60 -3.73
C GLY A 539 -3.89 13.55 -3.70
N GLN A 540 -3.85 12.78 -2.62
CA GLN A 540 -2.88 11.69 -2.36
C GLN A 540 -2.84 10.62 -3.47
N THR A 541 -3.99 10.35 -4.12
CA THR A 541 -4.12 9.41 -5.25
C THR A 541 -4.30 10.14 -6.59
N GLY A 542 -3.93 11.42 -6.66
CA GLY A 542 -4.00 12.25 -7.85
C GLY A 542 -2.75 13.11 -7.99
N LYS A 543 -2.89 14.30 -8.57
CA LYS A 543 -1.82 15.29 -8.67
C LYS A 543 -1.68 16.06 -7.35
N ILE A 544 -0.43 16.35 -6.98
CA ILE A 544 -0.07 17.28 -5.90
C ILE A 544 0.21 18.64 -6.54
N VAL A 545 -0.34 19.71 -5.97
CA VAL A 545 -0.29 21.07 -6.51
C VAL A 545 0.02 22.11 -5.43
N ALA A 546 0.67 23.20 -5.81
CA ALA A 546 0.97 24.35 -4.95
C ALA A 546 0.79 25.69 -5.71
N PRO A 547 -0.44 26.00 -6.20
CA PRO A 547 -0.73 27.26 -6.89
C PRO A 547 -0.55 28.48 -5.98
N ASP A 548 -0.47 29.66 -6.61
CA ASP A 548 -0.60 30.95 -5.92
C ASP A 548 -2.02 31.11 -5.33
N LEU A 549 -3.05 30.55 -5.98
CA LEU A 549 -4.45 30.56 -5.54
C LEU A 549 -5.14 29.21 -5.81
N TYR A 550 -5.72 28.62 -4.77
CA TYR A 550 -6.58 27.44 -4.84
C TYR A 550 -8.01 27.80 -4.45
N VAL A 551 -9.01 27.48 -5.26
CA VAL A 551 -10.43 27.73 -4.97
C VAL A 551 -11.17 26.39 -4.91
N ALA A 552 -11.42 25.92 -3.69
CA ALA A 552 -12.09 24.66 -3.38
C ALA A 552 -13.62 24.82 -3.41
N ILE A 553 -14.27 24.32 -4.46
CA ILE A 553 -15.68 24.59 -4.79
C ILE A 553 -16.50 23.32 -4.60
N GLY A 554 -17.31 23.29 -3.54
CA GLY A 554 -18.14 22.12 -3.20
C GLY A 554 -17.36 20.90 -2.71
N ILE A 555 -16.12 21.12 -2.24
CA ILE A 555 -15.21 20.09 -1.70
C ILE A 555 -15.33 20.08 -0.17
N SER A 556 -15.45 18.90 0.43
CA SER A 556 -15.61 18.74 1.89
C SER A 556 -14.32 18.88 2.69
N GLY A 557 -13.15 18.65 2.08
CA GLY A 557 -11.85 18.65 2.77
C GLY A 557 -11.50 17.31 3.41
N ALA A 558 -11.74 16.20 2.71
CA ALA A 558 -11.16 14.91 3.11
C ALA A 558 -9.62 15.00 3.14
N ILE A 559 -8.97 14.34 4.12
CA ILE A 559 -7.51 14.40 4.33
C ILE A 559 -6.74 14.02 3.06
N GLN A 560 -7.23 13.03 2.32
CA GLN A 560 -6.65 12.56 1.05
C GLN A 560 -6.68 13.65 -0.03
N HIS A 561 -7.68 14.55 -0.02
CA HIS A 561 -7.72 15.71 -0.92
C HIS A 561 -6.74 16.79 -0.45
N ILE A 562 -6.81 17.16 0.84
CA ILE A 562 -5.95 18.17 1.47
C ILE A 562 -4.46 17.86 1.25
N ALA A 563 -4.07 16.59 1.37
CA ALA A 563 -2.69 16.12 1.15
C ALA A 563 -2.10 16.46 -0.24
N GLY A 564 -2.95 16.74 -1.23
CA GLY A 564 -2.54 17.15 -2.58
C GLY A 564 -2.63 18.65 -2.86
N MET A 565 -3.12 19.48 -1.93
CA MET A 565 -3.28 20.94 -2.16
C MET A 565 -2.93 21.85 -0.98
N LYS A 566 -2.61 21.31 0.19
CA LYS A 566 -2.22 22.09 1.38
C LYS A 566 -0.94 22.92 1.23
N ASP A 567 -0.16 22.66 0.17
CA ASP A 567 1.06 23.41 -0.17
C ASP A 567 0.73 24.71 -0.98
N SER A 568 -0.56 25.00 -1.25
CA SER A 568 -1.03 26.22 -1.94
C SER A 568 -0.81 27.49 -1.11
N LYS A 569 -0.51 28.64 -1.76
CA LYS A 569 -0.22 29.90 -1.04
C LYS A 569 -1.44 30.64 -0.49
N VAL A 570 -2.60 30.49 -1.15
CA VAL A 570 -3.89 31.01 -0.70
C VAL A 570 -4.96 29.98 -1.03
N ILE A 571 -5.76 29.61 -0.03
CA ILE A 571 -6.85 28.64 -0.14
C ILE A 571 -8.18 29.34 0.14
N VAL A 572 -9.04 29.39 -0.87
CA VAL A 572 -10.42 29.87 -0.78
C VAL A 572 -11.36 28.67 -0.81
N ALA A 573 -12.32 28.59 0.13
CA ALA A 573 -13.31 27.53 0.19
C ALA A 573 -14.72 28.08 -0.02
N ILE A 574 -15.49 27.42 -0.92
CA ILE A 574 -16.89 27.72 -1.20
C ILE A 574 -17.69 26.43 -1.00
N ASN A 575 -18.51 26.35 0.04
CA ASN A 575 -19.32 25.17 0.36
C ASN A 575 -20.68 25.57 0.92
N LYS A 576 -21.71 24.73 0.76
CA LYS A 576 -23.03 24.95 1.37
C LYS A 576 -23.07 24.53 2.83
N ASP A 577 -22.31 23.49 3.16
CA ASP A 577 -22.10 23.02 4.53
C ASP A 577 -21.05 23.92 5.20
N GLY A 578 -21.43 24.61 6.27
CA GLY A 578 -20.58 25.56 7.01
C GLY A 578 -19.56 24.88 7.93
N ASP A 579 -19.81 23.63 8.32
CA ASP A 579 -18.94 22.84 9.21
C ASP A 579 -17.97 21.95 8.40
N ALA A 580 -17.91 22.13 7.08
CA ALA A 580 -17.09 21.33 6.17
C ALA A 580 -15.58 21.46 6.51
N PRO A 581 -14.87 20.33 6.76
CA PRO A 581 -13.45 20.33 7.16
C PRO A 581 -12.47 21.13 6.29
N ILE A 582 -12.81 21.42 5.03
CA ILE A 582 -12.03 22.30 4.15
C ILE A 582 -11.81 23.70 4.73
N PHE A 583 -12.75 24.22 5.54
CA PHE A 583 -12.62 25.55 6.14
C PHE A 583 -11.51 25.64 7.19
N ALA A 584 -11.14 24.52 7.83
CA ALA A 584 -9.98 24.47 8.73
C ALA A 584 -8.62 24.63 8.01
N MET A 585 -8.62 24.58 6.67
CA MET A 585 -7.45 24.77 5.81
C MET A 585 -7.55 25.99 4.89
N ALA A 586 -8.58 26.84 5.04
CA ALA A 586 -8.86 27.94 4.12
C ALA A 586 -8.56 29.31 4.74
N ASP A 587 -7.80 30.14 4.02
CA ASP A 587 -7.58 31.55 4.37
C ASP A 587 -8.87 32.38 4.22
N TYR A 588 -9.75 31.97 3.30
CA TYR A 588 -11.04 32.62 3.05
C TYR A 588 -12.15 31.58 2.89
N GLY A 589 -13.19 31.65 3.72
CA GLY A 589 -14.38 30.80 3.63
C GLY A 589 -15.63 31.57 3.22
N LEU A 590 -16.41 30.99 2.30
CA LEU A 590 -17.74 31.49 1.93
C LEU A 590 -18.77 30.35 1.98
N THR A 591 -19.68 30.43 2.96
CA THR A 591 -20.76 29.43 3.13
C THR A 591 -21.98 29.82 2.29
N GLY A 592 -22.43 28.96 1.38
CA GLY A 592 -23.65 29.18 0.60
C GLY A 592 -23.82 28.29 -0.63
N ASP A 593 -24.81 28.65 -1.46
CA ASP A 593 -25.17 27.88 -2.66
C ASP A 593 -24.24 28.20 -3.85
N LEU A 594 -23.40 27.23 -4.22
CA LEU A 594 -22.44 27.37 -5.32
C LEU A 594 -23.11 27.72 -6.66
N PHE A 595 -24.37 27.31 -6.88
CA PHE A 595 -25.10 27.62 -8.12
C PHE A 595 -25.54 29.08 -8.21
N LYS A 596 -25.43 29.85 -7.12
CA LYS A 596 -25.63 31.31 -7.08
C LYS A 596 -24.28 32.05 -6.99
N ILE A 597 -23.39 31.55 -6.14
CA ILE A 597 -22.09 32.17 -5.87
C ILE A 597 -21.19 32.15 -7.10
N LEU A 598 -21.11 31.04 -7.85
CA LEU A 598 -20.17 30.94 -8.98
C LEU A 598 -20.53 31.90 -10.13
N PRO A 599 -21.80 32.00 -10.60
CA PRO A 599 -22.16 33.03 -11.59
C PRO A 599 -21.93 34.47 -11.10
N GLU A 600 -22.25 34.78 -9.85
CA GLU A 600 -22.05 36.12 -9.29
C GLU A 600 -20.55 36.48 -9.20
N LEU A 601 -19.70 35.51 -8.82
CA LEU A 601 -18.25 35.64 -8.80
C LEU A 601 -17.69 35.85 -10.22
N THR A 602 -18.13 35.05 -11.20
CA THR A 602 -17.74 35.20 -12.61
C THR A 602 -18.06 36.60 -13.14
N GLU A 603 -19.26 37.12 -12.92
CA GLU A 603 -19.63 38.47 -13.38
C GLU A 603 -18.87 39.58 -12.63
N LYS A 604 -18.61 39.42 -11.33
CA LYS A 604 -17.78 40.37 -10.56
C LYS A 604 -16.30 40.34 -10.96
N LEU A 605 -15.79 39.22 -11.45
CA LEU A 605 -14.43 39.11 -11.99
C LEU A 605 -14.31 39.71 -13.39
N LYS A 606 -15.32 39.56 -14.26
CA LYS A 606 -15.38 40.24 -15.58
C LYS A 606 -15.44 41.77 -15.51
N GLN A 607 -15.73 42.33 -14.34
CA GLN A 607 -15.81 43.78 -14.09
C GLN A 607 -14.49 44.38 -13.56
N LYS A 608 -13.39 43.61 -13.58
CA LYS A 608 -12.05 44.01 -13.11
C LYS A 608 -10.98 43.74 -14.15
#